data_AF-A0A381X0U6-F1
#
_entry.id   AF-A0A381X0U6-F1
#
_cell.length_a   1.000
_cell.length_b   1.000
_cell.length_c   1.000
_cell.angle_alpha   90.00
_cell.angle_beta   90.00
_cell.angle_gamma   90.00
#
_symmetry.space_group_name_H-M   'P 1'
#
loop_
_entity.id
_entity.type
_entity.pdbx_description
1 polymer ?
#
loop_
_entity_poly.entity_id
_entity_poly.type
_entity_poly.pdbx_seq_one_letter_code
_entity_poly.pdbx_strand_id
1 'polypeptide(L)' 'MTISIPEELYAFGVTSKDYDEKRSVLAKSTETEINENEVFWDLFQDSAEKAVNYEILQMLYWNMASTDS' A
#
# COMPACT_ATOMS: atom_id res chain seq x y z
N MET A 1 5.28 18.71 14.99
CA MET A 1 4.77 19.01 13.63
C MET A 1 3.96 17.79 13.22
N THR A 2 2.65 17.92 13.02
CA THR A 2 1.83 16.80 12.51
C THR A 2 2.19 16.61 11.05
N ILE A 3 2.81 15.48 10.73
CA ILE A 3 3.17 15.14 9.36
C ILE A 3 1.88 14.67 8.69
N SER A 4 1.44 15.39 7.66
CA SER A 4 0.23 14.99 6.93
C SER A 4 0.58 13.87 5.97
N ILE A 5 -0.21 12.81 5.99
CA ILE A 5 -0.16 11.76 4.97
C ILE A 5 -0.49 12.41 3.60
N PRO A 6 0.30 12.15 2.54
CA PRO A 6 0.03 12.63 1.18
C PRO A 6 -1.38 12.26 0.68
N GLU A 7 -2.03 13.17 -0.04
CA GLU A 7 -3.38 12.96 -0.59
C GLU A 7 -3.45 11.77 -1.56
N GLU A 8 -2.35 11.52 -2.28
CA GLU A 8 -2.21 10.42 -3.21
C GLU A 8 -2.39 9.07 -2.51
N LEU A 9 -1.82 8.90 -1.30
CA LEU A 9 -1.96 7.66 -0.54
C LEU A 9 -3.42 7.41 -0.15
N TYR A 10 -4.18 8.46 0.20
CA TYR A 10 -5.62 8.32 0.43
C TYR A 10 -6.37 7.90 -0.84
N ALA A 11 -5.97 8.39 -2.02
CA ALA A 11 -6.57 7.97 -3.29
C ALA A 11 -6.28 6.49 -3.60
N PHE A 12 -5.16 5.95 -3.12
CA PHE A 12 -4.85 4.51 -3.15
C PHE A 12 -5.52 3.70 -2.03
N GLY A 13 -6.35 4.33 -1.18
CA GLY A 13 -7.09 3.68 -0.11
C GLY A 13 -6.30 3.49 1.18
N VAL A 14 -5.13 4.12 1.32
CA VAL A 14 -4.35 4.12 2.57
C VAL A 14 -5.09 4.92 3.64
N THR A 15 -5.25 4.34 4.82
CA THR A 15 -5.88 4.99 5.98
C THR A 15 -4.83 5.49 6.97
N SER A 16 -5.22 6.38 7.88
CA SER A 16 -4.34 6.81 8.98
C SER A 16 -3.88 5.64 9.85
N LYS A 17 -4.72 4.60 9.98
CA LYS A 17 -4.37 3.37 10.69
C LYS A 17 -3.24 2.61 9.98
N ASP A 18 -3.29 2.49 8.65
CA ASP A 18 -2.24 1.81 7.87
C ASP A 18 -0.89 2.53 8.03
N TYR A 19 -0.91 3.87 8.05
CA TYR A 19 0.26 4.68 8.32
C TYR A 19 0.82 4.44 9.72
N ASP A 20 -0.01 4.48 10.76
CA ASP A 20 0.43 4.25 12.14
C ASP A 20 1.02 2.84 12.33
N GLU A 21 0.40 1.83 11.72
CA GLU A 21 0.89 0.45 11.73
C GLU A 21 2.24 0.33 11.02
N LYS A 22 2.36 0.88 9.79
CA LYS A 22 3.60 0.81 9.02
C LYS A 22 4.74 1.56 9.72
N ARG A 23 4.46 2.74 10.24
CA ARG A 23 5.38 3.53 11.06
C ARG A 23 5.83 2.76 12.29
N SER A 24 4.92 2.07 12.99
CA SER A 24 5.26 1.24 14.16
C SER A 24 6.15 0.04 13.81
N VAL A 25 5.92 -0.58 12.65
CA VAL A 25 6.77 -1.70 12.16
C VAL A 25 8.18 -1.21 11.85
N LEU A 26 8.31 -0.11 11.11
CA LEU A 26 9.60 0.49 10.81
C LEU A 26 10.33 0.97 12.08
N ALA A 27 9.60 1.59 13.03
CA ALA A 27 10.13 1.98 14.33
C ALA A 27 10.79 0.84 15.12
N LYS A 28 10.24 -0.38 14.99
CA LYS A 28 10.76 -1.57 15.67
C LYS A 28 11.94 -2.19 14.94
N SER A 29 12.09 -1.91 13.64
CA SER A 29 13.14 -2.45 12.78
C SER A 29 14.40 -1.61 12.80
N THR A 30 14.31 -0.32 13.14
CA THR A 30 15.43 0.63 13.07
C THR A 30 15.67 1.26 14.44
N GLU A 31 16.88 1.13 15.00
CA GLU A 31 17.30 1.80 16.26
C GLU A 31 17.50 3.32 16.10
N THR A 32 17.13 3.88 14.94
CA THR A 32 17.30 5.28 14.55
C THR A 32 15.97 5.97 14.28
N GLU A 33 16.00 7.32 14.28
CA GLU A 33 14.85 8.18 14.01
C GLU A 33 14.17 7.82 12.68
N ILE A 34 12.84 7.67 12.70
CA ILE A 34 12.05 7.21 11.56
C ILE A 34 12.00 8.29 10.49
N ASN A 35 12.42 7.94 9.28
CA ASN A 35 12.21 8.76 8.10
C ASN A 35 10.79 8.57 7.56
N GLU A 36 9.99 9.62 7.64
CA GLU A 36 8.56 9.58 7.30
C GLU A 36 8.34 9.38 5.80
N ASN A 37 9.31 9.80 4.98
CA ASN A 37 9.30 9.53 3.54
C ASN A 37 9.45 8.04 3.22
N GLU A 38 10.16 7.27 4.06
CA GLU A 38 10.26 5.81 3.90
C GLU A 38 8.92 5.15 4.20
N VAL A 39 8.22 5.62 5.25
CA VAL A 39 6.87 5.14 5.58
C VAL A 39 5.92 5.39 4.41
N PHE A 40 5.95 6.58 3.81
CA PHE A 40 5.12 6.91 2.65
C PHE A 40 5.47 6.08 1.42
N TRP A 41 6.77 5.86 1.16
CA TRP A 41 7.19 5.06 0.01
C TRP A 41 6.73 3.62 0.13
N ASP A 42 6.90 3.00 1.28
CA ASP A 42 6.47 1.61 1.46
C ASP A 42 4.95 1.48 1.33
N LEU A 43 4.17 2.42 1.86
CA LEU A 43 2.71 2.41 1.71
C LEU A 43 2.26 2.55 0.25
N PHE A 44 2.97 3.38 -0.52
CA PHE A 44 2.72 3.50 -1.95
C PHE A 44 3.05 2.18 -2.67
N GLN A 45 4.20 1.57 -2.35
CA GLN A 45 4.61 0.31 -2.96
C GLN A 45 3.62 -0.81 -2.67
N ASP A 46 3.19 -0.96 -1.41
CA ASP A 46 2.18 -1.95 -0.99
C ASP A 46 0.86 -1.75 -1.76
N SER A 47 0.47 -0.49 -1.97
CA SER A 47 -0.77 -0.14 -2.68
C SER A 47 -0.68 -0.43 -4.18
N ALA A 48 0.45 -0.10 -4.80
CA ALA A 48 0.71 -0.39 -6.21
C ALA A 48 0.74 -1.91 -6.47
N GLU A 49 1.37 -2.68 -5.58
CA GLU A 49 1.40 -4.14 -5.68
C GLU A 49 -0.01 -4.74 -5.59
N LYS A 50 -0.84 -4.25 -4.65
CA LYS A 50 -2.25 -4.67 -4.56
C LYS A 50 -3.01 -4.37 -5.86
N ALA A 51 -2.85 -3.18 -6.42
CA ALA A 51 -3.52 -2.79 -7.67
C ALA A 51 -3.16 -3.73 -8.83
N VAL A 52 -1.87 -4.00 -9.02
CA VAL A 52 -1.37 -4.93 -10.05
C VAL A 52 -1.91 -6.34 -9.82
N ASN A 53 -1.89 -6.83 -8.57
CA ASN A 53 -2.45 -8.14 -8.23
C ASN A 53 -3.94 -8.23 -8.55
N TYR A 54 -4.72 -7.17 -8.31
CA TYR A 54 -6.13 -7.12 -8.70
C TYR A 54 -6.33 -7.16 -10.21
N GLU A 55 -5.54 -6.43 -10.99
CA GLU A 55 -5.60 -6.49 -12.47
C GLU A 55 -5.29 -7.89 -12.98
N ILE A 56 -4.26 -8.55 -12.42
CA ILE A 56 -3.92 -9.94 -12.76
C ILE A 56 -5.08 -10.89 -12.44
N LEU A 57 -5.69 -10.76 -11.26
CA LEU A 57 -6.83 -11.59 -10.87
C LEU A 57 -8.05 -11.38 -11.79
N GLN A 58 -8.32 -10.14 -12.21
CA GLN A 58 -9.40 -9.85 -13.16
C GLN A 58 -9.16 -10.52 -14.51
N MET A 59 -7.92 -10.46 -15.03
CA MET A 59 -7.56 -11.14 -16.28
C MET A 59 -7.71 -12.66 -16.17
N LEU A 60 -7.25 -13.27 -15.07
CA LEU A 60 -7.40 -14.71 -14.83
C LEU A 60 -8.87 -15.12 -14.74
N TYR A 61 -9.69 -14.33 -14.05
CA TYR A 61 -11.13 -14.56 -13.94
C TYR A 61 -11.82 -14.50 -15.32
N TRP A 62 -11.52 -13.50 -16.14
CA TRP A 62 -12.07 -13.40 -17.50
C TRP A 62 -11.63 -14.55 -18.41
N ASN A 63 -10.38 -14.98 -18.29
CA ASN A 63 -9.87 -16.13 -19.05
C ASN A 63 -10.59 -17.44 -18.64
N MET A 64 -10.86 -17.62 -17.34
CA MET A 64 -11.61 -18.77 -16.84
C MET A 64 -13.07 -18.73 -17.28
N ALA A 65 -13.74 -17.59 -17.13
CA ALA A 65 -15.14 -17.43 -17.51
C ALA A 65 -15.39 -17.61 -19.03
N SER A 66 -14.39 -17.32 -19.86
CA SER A 66 -14.49 -17.51 -21.32
C SER A 66 -14.15 -18.93 -21.79
N THR A 67 -13.64 -19.81 -20.91
CA THR A 67 -13.40 -21.23 -21.24
C THR A 67 -14.59 -22.14 -20.94
N ASP A 68 -15.56 -21.68 -20.15
CA ASP A 68 -16.79 -22.42 -19.81
C ASP A 68 -17.98 -22.12 -20.76
N SER A 69 -17.78 -21.32 -21.81
CA SER A 69 -18.77 -20.97 -22.85
C SER A 69 -18.48 -21.63 -24.19
#